data_AF-A0A847BMN1-F1
#
_entry.id   AF-A0A847BMN1-F1
#
_cell.length_a   1.000
_cell.length_b   1.000
_cell.length_c   1.000
_cell.angle_alpha   90.00
_cell.angle_beta   90.00
_cell.angle_gamma   90.00
#
_symmetry.space_group_name_H-M   'P 1'
#
loop_
_entity.id
_entity.type
_entity.pdbx_description
1 polymer ?
#
loop_
_entity_poly.entity_id
_entity_poly.type
_entity_poly.pdbx_seq_one_letter_code
_entity_poly.pdbx_strand_id
1 'polypeptide(L)'
;MINYLEFYAFTTGNVETERLSTGAVGTGFIVTPDGYMVTNAHVVATDEDAMYMSFATTTLEDYAVEAADSFMEEMRRSGYQMSQEEWDGMANAWLSLFAQSMDVDNLQTSYQAFIGNVTPGSDISAKGEHVEVRKVGEPIPGKDIAILKMDGNNLPTVTLGDDSEIKTGDQVYAMGFPASATLSEALNITQAIQEPTLTQGIISARKEMSNGWSVLQTDADIHGGNSGGPLFNDAGEVIGINTFGMVDEGGDISGMNFAIPISIAKEFLNEINVNPSESKFTSDFKRALDLYNNGDYNDSIELLRNINDSNPGFPVVQELLADAREAADANPTVAPTQAPVEPGEPEKTDVPLVPGSTDDENKVLGIPATVFYIGAGVLLVLIVVVVVLLLTRKKKPQEQVPPPYQQGAPPQPPPASQQYTVPVPPEEIQAGEMVPPAPIQQVSERTKFCENCGAGLSKDSQFCKECGTPTNKS
;
A
#
# COMPACT_ATOMS: atom_id res chain seq x y z
N MET A 1 3.80 -39.84 -0.65
CA MET A 1 3.69 -39.51 0.79
C MET A 1 3.47 -38.01 0.98
N ILE A 2 4.15 -37.18 0.18
CA ILE A 2 4.09 -35.71 0.16
C ILE A 2 2.66 -35.16 0.01
N ASN A 3 1.87 -35.67 -0.94
CA ASN A 3 0.48 -35.23 -1.19
C ASN A 3 -0.53 -35.51 -0.05
N TYR A 4 -0.09 -36.07 1.07
CA TYR A 4 -0.96 -36.37 2.21
C TYR A 4 -0.44 -35.81 3.53
N LEU A 5 0.63 -35.00 3.51
CA LEU A 5 1.21 -34.40 4.73
C LEU A 5 0.18 -33.57 5.49
N GLU A 6 -0.75 -32.92 4.79
CA GLU A 6 -1.89 -32.19 5.36
C GLU A 6 -2.77 -33.05 6.28
N PHE A 7 -2.90 -34.37 6.04
CA PHE A 7 -3.70 -35.27 6.87
C PHE A 7 -2.98 -35.69 8.16
N TYR A 8 -1.67 -35.45 8.25
CA TYR A 8 -0.86 -35.74 9.42
C TYR A 8 -0.51 -34.48 10.22
N ALA A 9 -0.88 -33.31 9.74
CA ALA A 9 -0.78 -32.04 10.45
C ALA A 9 -2.05 -31.83 11.28
N PHE A 10 -1.94 -31.85 12.61
CA PHE A 10 -3.07 -31.64 13.51
C PHE A 10 -2.67 -30.78 14.71
N THR A 11 -3.61 -30.01 15.22
CA THR A 11 -3.39 -29.16 16.39
C THR A 11 -3.26 -30.01 17.65
N THR A 12 -2.27 -29.73 18.49
CA THR A 12 -2.10 -30.39 19.80
C THR A 12 -2.91 -29.72 20.92
N GLY A 13 -3.59 -28.62 20.63
CA GLY A 13 -4.35 -27.81 21.59
C GLY A 13 -3.54 -26.70 22.27
N ASN A 14 -2.24 -26.59 21.96
CA ASN A 14 -1.43 -25.44 22.34
C ASN A 14 -1.82 -24.23 21.49
N VAL A 15 -1.99 -23.07 22.14
CA VAL A 15 -2.26 -21.79 21.47
C VAL A 15 -1.05 -20.90 21.70
N GLU A 16 -0.49 -20.40 20.61
CA GLU A 16 0.50 -19.34 20.62
C GLU A 16 -0.18 -18.04 20.19
N THR A 17 0.16 -16.95 20.85
CA THR A 17 -0.42 -15.62 20.57
C THR A 17 0.70 -14.70 20.18
N GLU A 18 0.57 -14.12 19.00
CA GLU A 18 1.57 -13.25 18.41
C GLU A 18 0.97 -11.91 18.06
N ARG A 19 1.78 -10.85 18.18
CA ARG A 19 1.37 -9.49 17.82
C ARG A 19 1.96 -9.16 16.46
N LEU A 20 1.08 -8.88 15.51
CA LEU A 20 1.46 -8.63 14.13
C LEU A 20 1.07 -7.19 13.74
N SER A 21 1.81 -6.64 12.79
CA SER A 21 1.46 -5.37 12.13
C SER A 21 1.59 -5.52 10.62
N THR A 22 0.54 -5.17 9.89
CA THR A 22 0.55 -4.95 8.45
C THR A 22 0.23 -3.48 8.17
N GLY A 23 0.62 -2.96 7.02
CA GLY A 23 0.43 -1.56 6.68
C GLY A 23 0.17 -1.35 5.20
N ALA A 24 -0.69 -0.39 4.89
CA ALA A 24 -0.81 0.19 3.57
C ALA A 24 -0.02 1.51 3.55
N VAL A 25 0.58 1.82 2.39
CA VAL A 25 1.28 3.10 2.17
C VAL A 25 0.58 3.84 1.05
N GLY A 26 0.43 5.14 1.24
CA GLY A 26 -0.08 6.06 0.24
C GLY A 26 0.54 7.43 0.42
N THR A 27 0.15 8.35 -0.45
CA THR A 27 0.57 9.74 -0.41
C THR A 27 -0.57 10.59 0.13
N GLY A 28 -0.25 11.70 0.78
CA GLY A 28 -1.21 12.76 1.09
C GLY A 28 -0.54 14.12 1.00
N PHE A 29 -1.35 15.18 1.05
CA PHE A 29 -0.84 16.56 1.02
C PHE A 29 -1.58 17.45 2.01
N ILE A 30 -0.85 18.39 2.60
CA ILE A 30 -1.35 19.30 3.63
C ILE A 30 -2.01 20.50 2.97
N VAL A 31 -3.21 20.85 3.43
CA VAL A 31 -4.05 21.92 2.85
C VAL A 31 -4.27 23.10 3.80
N THR A 32 -3.83 22.98 5.06
CA THR A 32 -3.94 24.04 6.07
C THR A 32 -2.68 24.11 6.95
N PRO A 33 -2.31 25.30 7.46
CA PRO A 33 -1.10 25.48 8.26
C PRO A 33 -1.12 24.72 9.59
N ASP A 34 -2.30 24.40 10.11
CA ASP A 34 -2.52 23.65 11.34
C ASP A 34 -2.63 22.13 11.11
N GLY A 35 -2.49 21.65 9.87
CA GLY A 35 -2.22 20.23 9.59
C GLY A 35 -3.40 19.38 9.12
N TYR A 36 -4.50 19.97 8.62
CA TYR A 36 -5.43 19.18 7.81
C TYR A 36 -4.77 18.78 6.50
N MET A 37 -4.91 17.51 6.16
CA MET A 37 -4.37 16.89 4.95
C MET A 37 -5.42 16.04 4.24
N VAL A 38 -5.20 15.83 2.95
CA VAL A 38 -6.07 15.05 2.07
C VAL A 38 -5.30 13.85 1.53
N THR A 39 -5.97 12.71 1.45
CA THR A 39 -5.50 11.47 0.80
C THR A 39 -6.72 10.69 0.27
N ASN A 40 -6.52 9.47 -0.25
CA ASN A 40 -7.62 8.60 -0.63
C ASN A 40 -8.25 7.88 0.57
N ALA A 41 -9.52 7.50 0.44
CA ALA A 41 -10.20 6.70 1.45
C ALA A 41 -9.58 5.32 1.56
N HIS A 42 -9.25 4.65 0.45
CA HIS A 42 -8.66 3.29 0.48
C HIS A 42 -7.26 3.23 1.13
N VAL A 43 -6.56 4.36 1.25
CA VAL A 43 -5.28 4.44 1.98
C VAL A 43 -5.49 4.31 3.48
N VAL A 44 -6.66 4.74 3.99
CA VAL A 44 -6.96 4.75 5.43
C VAL A 44 -8.09 3.82 5.85
N ALA A 45 -8.95 3.42 4.92
CA ALA A 45 -10.06 2.52 5.13
C ALA A 45 -9.56 1.08 4.93
N THR A 46 -9.23 0.42 6.03
CA THR A 46 -8.97 -1.01 6.02
C THR A 46 -10.27 -1.73 6.35
N ASP A 47 -10.87 -2.39 5.35
CA ASP A 47 -11.94 -3.33 5.60
C ASP A 47 -11.41 -4.44 6.53
N GLU A 48 -12.14 -4.77 7.60
CA GLU A 48 -11.68 -5.77 8.56
C GLU A 48 -11.40 -7.09 7.84
N ASP A 49 -12.29 -7.55 6.95
CA ASP A 49 -12.09 -8.79 6.19
C ASP A 49 -10.81 -8.75 5.32
N ALA A 50 -10.55 -7.63 4.66
CA ALA A 50 -9.32 -7.42 3.90
C ALA A 50 -8.06 -7.36 4.80
N MET A 51 -8.17 -6.76 5.99
CA MET A 51 -7.09 -6.69 6.97
C MET A 51 -6.78 -8.08 7.54
N TYR A 52 -7.82 -8.82 7.94
CA TYR A 52 -7.73 -10.23 8.32
C TYR A 52 -7.04 -11.03 7.22
N MET A 53 -7.42 -10.81 5.95
CA MET A 53 -6.80 -11.50 4.83
C MET A 53 -5.32 -11.11 4.67
N SER A 54 -4.96 -9.83 4.75
CA SER A 54 -3.56 -9.39 4.65
C SER A 54 -2.71 -9.96 5.78
N PHE A 55 -3.21 -9.94 7.03
CA PHE A 55 -2.54 -10.57 8.17
C PHE A 55 -2.39 -12.07 7.97
N ALA A 56 -3.46 -12.73 7.53
CA ALA A 56 -3.44 -14.15 7.25
C ALA A 56 -2.41 -14.47 6.15
N THR A 57 -2.48 -13.86 4.98
CA THR A 57 -1.61 -14.22 3.86
C THR A 57 -0.14 -13.94 4.14
N THR A 58 0.20 -12.76 4.65
CA THR A 58 1.60 -12.38 4.84
C THR A 58 2.24 -13.17 5.97
N THR A 59 1.56 -13.31 7.11
CA THR A 59 2.17 -13.98 8.27
C THR A 59 2.06 -15.50 8.20
N LEU A 60 0.99 -16.07 7.62
CA LEU A 60 0.86 -17.52 7.53
C LEU A 60 1.97 -18.12 6.65
N GLU A 61 2.36 -17.42 5.58
CA GLU A 61 3.47 -17.87 4.72
C GLU A 61 4.79 -17.88 5.49
N ASP A 62 5.13 -16.80 6.17
CA ASP A 62 6.37 -16.71 6.96
C ASP A 62 6.44 -17.78 8.05
N TYR A 63 5.36 -17.99 8.80
CA TYR A 63 5.30 -19.02 9.84
C TYR A 63 5.36 -20.44 9.25
N ALA A 64 4.71 -20.67 8.09
CA ALA A 64 4.75 -21.96 7.44
C ALA A 64 6.16 -22.32 6.96
N VAL A 65 6.89 -21.32 6.43
CA VAL A 65 8.31 -21.43 6.04
C VAL A 65 9.19 -21.69 7.26
N GLU A 66 9.05 -20.91 8.33
CA GLU A 66 9.85 -21.07 9.56
C GLU A 66 9.60 -22.43 10.24
N ALA A 67 8.34 -22.89 10.29
CA ALA A 67 7.98 -24.19 10.82
C ALA A 67 8.56 -25.33 9.97
N ALA A 68 8.53 -25.20 8.63
CA ALA A 68 9.13 -26.15 7.72
C ALA A 68 10.65 -26.20 7.87
N ASP A 69 11.32 -25.05 8.01
CA ASP A 69 12.75 -24.96 8.24
C ASP A 69 13.18 -25.56 9.59
N SER A 70 12.45 -25.23 10.66
CA SER A 70 12.68 -25.78 11.99
C SER A 70 12.56 -27.31 12.00
N PHE A 71 11.54 -27.84 11.33
CA PHE A 71 11.37 -29.28 11.17
C PHE A 71 12.47 -29.89 10.30
N MET A 72 12.87 -29.21 9.22
CA MET A 72 14.00 -29.65 8.38
C MET A 72 15.28 -29.76 9.20
N GLU A 73 15.56 -28.79 10.07
CA GLU A 73 16.72 -28.84 10.96
C GLU A 73 16.67 -30.02 11.93
N GLU A 74 15.50 -30.31 12.51
CA GLU A 74 15.31 -31.45 13.40
C GLU A 74 15.55 -32.77 12.67
N MET A 75 15.01 -32.90 11.47
CA MET A 75 15.21 -34.05 10.60
C MET A 75 16.68 -34.18 10.18
N ARG A 76 17.36 -33.07 9.91
CA ARG A 76 18.80 -33.07 9.62
C ARG A 76 19.62 -33.57 10.80
N ARG A 77 19.24 -33.22 12.04
CA ARG A 77 19.88 -33.70 13.27
C ARG A 77 19.66 -35.21 13.48
N SER A 78 18.56 -35.78 12.96
CA SER A 78 18.32 -37.22 12.98
C SER A 78 18.98 -37.99 11.82
N GLY A 79 19.73 -37.29 10.95
CA GLY A 79 20.46 -37.86 9.81
C GLY A 79 19.65 -37.96 8.52
N TYR A 80 18.44 -37.38 8.48
CA TYR A 80 17.63 -37.29 7.28
C TYR A 80 17.98 -36.05 6.46
N GLN A 81 18.10 -36.18 5.13
CA GLN A 81 18.28 -35.05 4.23
C GLN A 81 16.99 -34.86 3.44
N MET A 82 16.26 -33.80 3.76
CA MET A 82 15.02 -33.46 3.08
C MET A 82 15.31 -32.84 1.72
N SER A 83 14.54 -33.26 0.71
CA SER A 83 14.54 -32.62 -0.62
C SER A 83 13.68 -31.36 -0.63
N GLN A 84 13.89 -30.49 -1.64
CA GLN A 84 13.09 -29.28 -1.81
C GLN A 84 11.59 -29.59 -1.97
N GLU A 85 11.24 -30.64 -2.73
CA GLU A 85 9.84 -31.04 -2.94
C GLU A 85 9.15 -31.50 -1.65
N GLU A 86 9.89 -32.16 -0.76
CA GLU A 86 9.38 -32.57 0.56
C GLU A 86 9.21 -31.39 1.50
N TRP A 87 10.12 -30.42 1.43
CA TRP A 87 10.01 -29.18 2.17
C TRP A 87 8.83 -28.34 1.68
N ASP A 88 8.65 -28.19 0.36
CA ASP A 88 7.52 -27.48 -0.24
C ASP A 88 6.19 -28.12 0.20
N GLY A 89 6.10 -29.46 0.18
CA GLY A 89 4.92 -30.17 0.65
C GLY A 89 4.62 -29.97 2.14
N MET A 90 5.66 -29.79 2.95
CA MET A 90 5.52 -29.55 4.38
C MET A 90 5.16 -28.09 4.70
N ALA A 91 5.78 -27.12 4.04
CA ALA A 91 5.40 -25.71 4.15
C ALA A 91 3.92 -25.52 3.78
N ASN A 92 3.45 -26.17 2.71
CA ASN A 92 2.03 -26.16 2.33
C ASN A 92 1.11 -26.81 3.38
N ALA A 93 1.55 -27.89 4.02
CA ALA A 93 0.79 -28.54 5.10
C ALA A 93 0.69 -27.64 6.34
N TRP A 94 1.77 -26.95 6.72
CA TRP A 94 1.77 -25.95 7.80
C TRP A 94 0.89 -24.77 7.47
N LEU A 95 0.99 -24.21 6.27
CA LEU A 95 0.15 -23.11 5.79
C LEU A 95 -1.33 -23.48 5.90
N SER A 96 -1.69 -24.68 5.43
CA SER A 96 -3.06 -25.18 5.48
C SER A 96 -3.56 -25.40 6.91
N LEU A 97 -2.70 -25.89 7.80
CA LEU A 97 -3.02 -26.07 9.22
C LEU A 97 -3.24 -24.72 9.91
N PHE A 98 -2.32 -23.78 9.74
CA PHE A 98 -2.39 -22.46 10.36
C PHE A 98 -3.59 -21.65 9.84
N ALA A 99 -3.87 -21.70 8.54
CA ALA A 99 -5.08 -21.07 7.98
C ALA A 99 -6.39 -21.62 8.61
N GLN A 100 -6.40 -22.89 9.04
CA GLN A 100 -7.54 -23.53 9.69
C GLN A 100 -7.58 -23.33 11.21
N SER A 101 -6.49 -22.93 11.85
CA SER A 101 -6.40 -22.83 13.31
C SER A 101 -6.19 -21.42 13.84
N MET A 102 -5.81 -20.47 12.98
CA MET A 102 -5.61 -19.06 13.33
C MET A 102 -6.93 -18.38 13.73
N ASP A 103 -6.83 -17.55 14.77
CA ASP A 103 -7.82 -16.55 15.15
C ASP A 103 -7.10 -15.21 15.27
N VAL A 104 -7.71 -14.13 14.80
CA VAL A 104 -7.14 -12.77 14.91
C VAL A 104 -8.11 -11.94 15.72
N ASP A 105 -7.60 -11.39 16.82
CA ASP A 105 -8.36 -10.59 17.77
C ASP A 105 -7.64 -9.26 18.04
N ASN A 106 -8.37 -8.28 18.57
CA ASN A 106 -7.81 -6.99 19.03
C ASN A 106 -7.05 -6.21 17.92
N LEU A 107 -7.69 -6.09 16.76
CA LEU A 107 -7.19 -5.27 15.65
C LEU A 107 -7.11 -3.80 16.06
N GLN A 108 -5.93 -3.21 15.92
CA GLN A 108 -5.68 -1.80 16.17
C GLN A 108 -5.09 -1.16 14.92
N THR A 109 -5.76 -0.14 14.42
CA THR A 109 -5.27 0.67 13.29
C THR A 109 -4.68 1.96 13.82
N SER A 110 -3.48 2.30 13.35
CA SER A 110 -2.84 3.59 13.62
C SER A 110 -2.41 4.19 12.30
N TYR A 111 -2.49 5.51 12.19
CA TYR A 111 -2.12 6.24 11.00
C TYR A 111 -0.92 7.13 11.31
N GLN A 112 0.08 7.08 10.43
CA GLN A 112 1.31 7.85 10.57
C GLN A 112 1.61 8.55 9.25
N ALA A 113 1.99 9.82 9.33
CA ALA A 113 2.48 10.59 8.20
C ALA A 113 3.99 10.77 8.32
N PHE A 114 4.71 10.39 7.28
CA PHE A 114 6.13 10.67 7.13
C PHE A 114 6.26 11.95 6.31
N ILE A 115 6.89 12.96 6.90
CA ILE A 115 7.19 14.22 6.24
C ILE A 115 8.70 14.36 6.25
N GLY A 116 9.27 14.87 5.16
CA GLY A 116 10.69 15.19 5.07
C GLY A 116 11.07 16.29 6.07
N ASN A 117 11.12 15.94 7.35
CA ASN A 117 11.66 16.73 8.43
C ASN A 117 12.84 15.93 9.00
N VAL A 118 14.02 16.08 8.39
CA VAL A 118 15.28 15.53 8.87
C VAL A 118 16.12 16.64 9.47
N THR A 119 16.41 16.50 10.76
CA THR A 119 17.34 17.41 11.41
C THR A 119 18.77 17.02 11.03
N PRO A 120 19.65 17.96 10.63
CA PRO A 120 21.05 17.65 10.41
C PRO A 120 21.69 16.98 11.64
N GLY A 121 22.19 15.75 11.48
CA GLY A 121 22.77 14.95 12.56
C GLY A 121 21.79 14.10 13.36
N SER A 122 20.49 14.09 13.04
CA SER A 122 19.58 13.07 13.57
C SER A 122 19.79 11.74 12.86
N ASP A 123 19.57 10.65 13.59
CA ASP A 123 19.35 9.34 12.98
C ASP A 123 18.28 9.53 11.91
N ILE A 124 18.58 9.12 10.68
CA ILE A 124 17.79 9.48 9.49
C ILE A 124 16.41 8.80 9.54
N SER A 125 16.10 8.02 10.58
CA SER A 125 14.78 7.47 10.86
C SER A 125 13.73 8.61 10.83
N ALA A 126 13.04 8.76 9.70
CA ALA A 126 11.86 9.60 9.62
C ALA A 126 10.87 9.02 10.64
N LYS A 127 10.68 9.70 11.76
CA LYS A 127 9.65 9.29 12.72
C LYS A 127 8.33 9.72 12.12
N GLY A 128 7.44 8.76 11.89
CA GLY A 128 6.09 9.04 11.46
C GLY A 128 5.38 9.85 12.55
N GLU A 129 4.74 10.94 12.15
CA GLU A 129 3.87 11.72 13.04
C GLU A 129 2.49 11.09 13.05
N HIS A 130 1.90 10.94 14.24
CA HIS A 130 0.55 10.39 14.35
C HIS A 130 -0.46 11.31 13.69
N VAL A 131 -1.40 10.72 12.92
CA VAL A 131 -2.49 11.47 12.29
C VAL A 131 -3.85 10.91 12.68
N GLU A 132 -4.80 11.79 12.88
CA GLU A 132 -6.18 11.44 13.19
C GLU A 132 -7.03 11.48 11.92
N VAL A 133 -7.86 10.45 11.74
CA VAL A 133 -8.90 10.46 10.71
C VAL A 133 -10.02 11.41 11.12
N ARG A 134 -10.31 12.42 10.29
CA ARG A 134 -11.37 13.40 10.54
C ARG A 134 -12.63 13.14 9.73
N LYS A 135 -12.47 12.62 8.52
CA LYS A 135 -13.55 12.28 7.59
C LYS A 135 -13.05 11.27 6.58
N VAL A 136 -13.87 10.28 6.24
CA VAL A 136 -13.55 9.25 5.24
C VAL A 136 -14.77 9.07 4.34
N GLY A 137 -14.50 8.92 3.05
CA GLY A 137 -15.47 8.58 2.02
C GLY A 137 -15.45 7.09 1.71
N GLU A 138 -16.08 6.70 0.62
CA GLU A 138 -16.10 5.31 0.19
C GLU A 138 -15.02 5.10 -0.88
N PRO A 139 -14.19 4.04 -0.79
CA PRO A 139 -13.29 3.65 -1.88
C PRO A 139 -14.02 3.52 -3.22
N ILE A 140 -13.28 3.61 -4.33
CA ILE A 140 -13.82 3.48 -5.70
C ILE A 140 -14.70 2.21 -5.80
N PRO A 141 -15.93 2.29 -6.32
CA PRO A 141 -16.51 3.37 -7.15
C PRO A 141 -17.07 4.58 -6.38
N GLY A 142 -16.97 4.62 -5.05
CA GLY A 142 -17.35 5.76 -4.21
C GLY A 142 -16.42 6.97 -4.33
N LYS A 143 -16.72 8.04 -3.57
CA LYS A 143 -15.87 9.22 -3.45
C LYS A 143 -14.68 8.89 -2.54
N ASP A 144 -13.62 8.39 -3.14
CA ASP A 144 -12.44 7.82 -2.47
C ASP A 144 -11.52 8.91 -1.89
N ILE A 145 -12.03 9.67 -0.91
CA ILE A 145 -11.34 10.77 -0.24
C ILE A 145 -11.33 10.54 1.27
N ALA A 146 -10.19 10.83 1.91
CA ALA A 146 -10.08 10.96 3.35
C ALA A 146 -9.43 12.29 3.73
N ILE A 147 -9.93 12.87 4.82
CA ILE A 147 -9.35 14.04 5.47
C ILE A 147 -8.75 13.59 6.79
N LEU A 148 -7.45 13.83 6.95
CA LEU A 148 -6.71 13.54 8.17
C LEU A 148 -6.25 14.83 8.82
N LYS A 149 -5.88 14.75 10.09
CA LYS A 149 -5.34 15.85 10.88
C LYS A 149 -4.06 15.39 11.57
N MET A 150 -2.98 16.08 11.30
CA MET A 150 -1.75 15.96 12.07
C MET A 150 -1.57 17.17 12.99
N ASP A 151 -0.81 17.03 14.06
CA ASP A 151 -0.45 18.16 14.90
C ASP A 151 0.71 18.95 14.28
N GLY A 152 0.61 20.27 14.34
CA GLY A 152 1.61 21.18 13.81
C GLY A 152 1.06 22.58 13.64
N ASN A 153 1.96 23.53 13.44
CA ASN A 153 1.64 24.91 13.12
C ASN A 153 2.55 25.36 11.98
N ASN A 154 2.01 26.24 11.13
CA ASN A 154 2.74 26.77 9.99
C ASN A 154 3.31 25.68 9.05
N LEU A 155 2.66 24.51 8.93
CA LEU A 155 3.13 23.44 8.06
C LEU A 155 3.13 23.87 6.58
N PRO A 156 4.00 23.33 5.71
CA PRO A 156 3.91 23.56 4.27
C PRO A 156 2.55 23.12 3.76
N THR A 157 1.89 23.99 2.99
CA THR A 157 0.57 23.75 2.41
C THR A 157 0.62 23.84 0.89
N VAL A 158 -0.19 23.03 0.22
CA VAL A 158 -0.46 23.16 -1.22
C VAL A 158 -1.74 23.97 -1.47
N THR A 159 -1.81 24.64 -2.62
CA THR A 159 -2.99 25.41 -3.05
C THR A 159 -3.95 24.51 -3.81
N LEU A 160 -5.26 24.61 -3.52
CA LEU A 160 -6.28 23.82 -4.22
C LEU A 160 -6.90 24.62 -5.37
N GLY A 161 -6.65 24.19 -6.61
CA GLY A 161 -7.13 24.82 -7.84
C GLY A 161 -8.61 24.52 -8.15
N ASP A 162 -9.06 24.89 -9.35
CA ASP A 162 -10.41 24.62 -9.83
C ASP A 162 -10.39 23.56 -10.94
N ASP A 163 -10.87 22.34 -10.64
CA ASP A 163 -10.92 21.29 -11.65
C ASP A 163 -11.94 21.54 -12.76
N SER A 164 -12.89 22.46 -12.58
CA SER A 164 -13.88 22.77 -13.63
C SER A 164 -13.27 23.51 -14.83
N GLU A 165 -12.09 24.11 -14.63
CA GLU A 165 -11.36 24.82 -15.69
C GLU A 165 -10.48 23.87 -16.54
N ILE A 166 -10.22 22.65 -16.05
CA ILE A 166 -9.34 21.68 -16.71
C ILE A 166 -9.97 21.07 -17.97
N LYS A 167 -9.17 20.93 -19.02
CA LYS A 167 -9.57 20.42 -20.32
C LYS A 167 -8.67 19.28 -20.77
N THR A 168 -9.21 18.44 -21.65
CA THR A 168 -8.40 17.43 -22.34
C THR A 168 -7.24 18.10 -23.07
N GLY A 169 -6.03 17.58 -22.84
CA GLY A 169 -4.78 18.11 -23.37
C GLY A 169 -4.03 19.07 -22.44
N ASP A 170 -4.65 19.50 -21.33
CA ASP A 170 -3.96 20.33 -20.35
C ASP A 170 -2.86 19.51 -19.65
N GLN A 171 -1.70 20.14 -19.45
CA GLN A 171 -0.55 19.55 -18.79
C GLN A 171 -0.82 19.38 -17.30
N VAL A 172 -0.41 18.25 -16.75
CA VAL A 172 -0.50 17.92 -15.33
C VAL A 172 0.75 17.23 -14.83
N TYR A 173 0.95 17.34 -13.51
CA TYR A 173 2.06 16.72 -12.79
C TYR A 173 1.53 15.90 -11.63
N ALA A 174 1.79 14.60 -11.63
CA ALA A 174 1.45 13.74 -10.51
C ALA A 174 2.65 13.63 -9.57
N MET A 175 2.42 13.79 -8.27
CA MET A 175 3.46 13.67 -7.26
C MET A 175 3.03 12.67 -6.17
N GLY A 176 3.97 11.87 -5.70
CA GLY A 176 3.76 10.98 -4.56
C GLY A 176 4.95 10.09 -4.24
N PHE A 177 4.73 9.07 -3.43
CA PHE A 177 5.74 8.11 -2.99
C PHE A 177 5.38 6.70 -3.48
N PRO A 178 5.68 6.35 -4.74
CA PRO A 178 5.41 5.01 -5.26
C PRO A 178 6.15 3.96 -4.42
N ALA A 179 5.45 2.95 -3.94
CA ALA A 179 6.04 1.92 -3.07
C ALA A 179 7.24 1.23 -3.75
N SER A 180 7.19 1.03 -5.06
CA SER A 180 8.29 0.45 -5.85
C SER A 180 9.55 1.33 -5.92
N ALA A 181 9.39 2.65 -5.85
CA ALA A 181 10.49 3.63 -5.90
C ALA A 181 10.88 4.15 -4.50
N THR A 182 10.07 3.86 -3.47
CA THR A 182 10.28 4.33 -2.10
C THR A 182 10.73 3.21 -1.15
N LEU A 183 10.24 1.98 -1.34
CA LEU A 183 10.46 0.84 -0.42
C LEU A 183 11.29 -0.30 -1.04
N SER A 184 11.95 -0.04 -2.17
CA SER A 184 12.82 -1.03 -2.80
C SER A 184 14.07 -1.29 -1.96
N GLU A 185 14.41 -2.57 -1.73
CA GLU A 185 15.63 -2.99 -1.03
C GLU A 185 16.91 -2.52 -1.73
N ALA A 186 16.85 -2.24 -3.03
CA ALA A 186 17.96 -1.68 -3.78
C ALA A 186 18.26 -0.21 -3.41
N LEU A 187 17.34 0.46 -2.72
CA LEU A 187 17.43 1.87 -2.37
C LEU A 187 17.77 2.05 -0.89
N ASN A 188 18.37 3.20 -0.58
CA ASN A 188 18.42 3.68 0.79
C ASN A 188 17.02 4.16 1.18
N ILE A 189 16.21 3.26 1.75
CA ILE A 189 14.81 3.50 2.13
C ILE A 189 14.69 4.80 2.93
N THR A 190 15.64 5.04 3.84
CA THR A 190 15.63 6.20 4.70
C THR A 190 15.75 7.52 3.94
N GLN A 191 16.40 7.54 2.79
CA GLN A 191 16.41 8.68 1.87
C GLN A 191 15.21 8.66 0.93
N ALA A 192 14.85 7.49 0.40
CA ALA A 192 13.77 7.34 -0.59
C ALA A 192 12.38 7.72 -0.05
N ILE A 193 12.13 7.56 1.26
CA ILE A 193 10.88 8.01 1.91
C ILE A 193 10.77 9.54 2.05
N GLN A 194 11.84 10.28 1.76
CA GLN A 194 11.87 11.73 1.89
C GLN A 194 11.72 12.45 0.54
N GLU A 195 11.98 11.74 -0.56
CA GLU A 195 11.97 12.29 -1.91
C GLU A 195 10.73 11.79 -2.66
N PRO A 196 9.78 12.68 -3.01
CA PRO A 196 8.63 12.27 -3.81
C PRO A 196 9.05 12.03 -5.26
N THR A 197 8.41 11.06 -5.92
CA THR A 197 8.47 10.91 -7.37
C THR A 197 7.52 11.90 -8.03
N LEU A 198 8.03 12.66 -9.00
CA LEU A 198 7.26 13.54 -9.87
C LEU A 198 7.16 12.92 -11.27
N THR A 199 5.94 12.77 -11.78
CA THR A 199 5.68 12.35 -13.16
C THR A 199 4.84 13.41 -13.87
N GLN A 200 4.96 13.47 -15.18
CA GLN A 200 4.31 14.47 -16.02
C GLN A 200 3.45 13.78 -17.07
N GLY A 201 2.27 14.34 -17.34
CA GLY A 201 1.36 13.87 -18.39
C GLY A 201 0.31 14.93 -18.71
N ILE A 202 -0.75 14.56 -19.41
CA ILE A 202 -1.88 15.41 -19.74
C ILE A 202 -3.18 14.89 -19.13
N ILE A 203 -4.22 15.72 -19.12
CA ILE A 203 -5.59 15.23 -18.98
C ILE A 203 -6.00 14.56 -20.29
N SER A 204 -6.18 13.25 -20.26
CA SER A 204 -6.63 12.46 -21.40
C SER A 204 -8.14 12.57 -21.60
N ALA A 205 -8.92 12.62 -20.52
CA ALA A 205 -10.38 12.76 -20.56
C ALA A 205 -10.96 13.11 -19.19
N ARG A 206 -12.22 13.55 -19.16
CA ARG A 206 -13.09 13.46 -17.98
C ARG A 206 -14.11 12.35 -18.24
N LYS A 207 -14.23 11.39 -17.31
CA LYS A 207 -15.09 10.21 -17.46
C LYS A 207 -16.15 10.18 -16.39
N GLU A 208 -17.39 9.86 -16.77
CA GLU A 208 -18.49 9.67 -15.83
C GLU A 208 -18.44 8.25 -15.25
N MET A 209 -18.53 8.16 -13.93
CA MET A 209 -18.65 6.92 -13.17
C MET A 209 -20.11 6.45 -13.17
N SER A 210 -20.32 5.15 -12.92
CA SER A 210 -21.67 4.54 -12.94
C SER A 210 -22.66 5.12 -11.91
N ASN A 211 -22.15 5.77 -10.87
CA ASN A 211 -22.92 6.45 -9.83
C ASN A 211 -23.05 7.97 -10.06
N GLY A 212 -22.74 8.47 -11.26
CA GLY A 212 -23.13 9.81 -11.72
C GLY A 212 -22.22 10.97 -11.32
N TRP A 213 -21.05 10.71 -10.74
CA TRP A 213 -19.97 11.69 -10.61
C TRP A 213 -18.85 11.39 -11.61
N SER A 214 -17.84 12.27 -11.73
CA SER A 214 -16.79 12.12 -12.75
C SER A 214 -15.39 12.00 -12.16
N VAL A 215 -14.51 11.32 -12.87
CA VAL A 215 -13.07 11.23 -12.61
C VAL A 215 -12.27 11.89 -13.75
N LEU A 216 -11.06 12.34 -13.43
CA LEU A 216 -10.09 12.82 -14.40
C LEU A 216 -9.23 11.64 -14.86
N GLN A 217 -9.12 11.42 -16.15
CA GLN A 217 -8.20 10.46 -16.74
C GLN A 217 -6.92 11.20 -17.16
N THR A 218 -5.76 10.63 -16.84
CA THR A 218 -4.44 11.16 -17.22
C THR A 218 -3.53 10.04 -17.72
N ASP A 219 -2.58 10.41 -18.57
CA ASP A 219 -1.48 9.54 -18.99
C ASP A 219 -0.19 9.77 -18.18
N ALA A 220 -0.21 10.66 -17.19
CA ALA A 220 0.89 10.77 -16.23
C ALA A 220 1.09 9.42 -15.54
N ASP A 221 2.34 9.00 -15.39
CA ASP A 221 2.66 7.71 -14.77
C ASP A 221 2.28 7.72 -13.28
N ILE A 222 1.31 6.86 -12.91
CA ILE A 222 0.84 6.66 -11.54
C ILE A 222 1.01 5.18 -11.22
N HIS A 223 1.68 4.88 -10.12
CA HIS A 223 1.92 3.52 -9.64
C HIS A 223 1.44 3.38 -8.18
N GLY A 224 1.34 2.14 -7.68
CA GLY A 224 1.03 1.89 -6.28
C GLY A 224 1.94 2.70 -5.34
N GLY A 225 1.34 3.46 -4.42
CA GLY A 225 2.01 4.42 -3.52
C GLY A 225 1.80 5.91 -3.87
N ASN A 226 1.51 6.24 -5.14
CA ASN A 226 1.07 7.59 -5.52
C ASN A 226 -0.38 7.88 -5.10
N SER A 227 -1.17 6.85 -4.80
CA SER A 227 -2.56 6.96 -4.39
C SER A 227 -2.70 7.91 -3.19
N GLY A 228 -3.58 8.89 -3.33
CA GLY A 228 -3.83 9.98 -2.40
C GLY A 228 -2.96 11.22 -2.62
N GLY A 229 -1.96 11.13 -3.50
CA GLY A 229 -1.08 12.25 -3.86
C GLY A 229 -1.75 13.28 -4.77
N PRO A 230 -1.19 14.49 -4.84
CA PRO A 230 -1.75 15.57 -5.66
C PRO A 230 -1.48 15.35 -7.16
N LEU A 231 -2.45 15.76 -7.98
CA LEU A 231 -2.29 16.03 -9.41
C LEU A 231 -2.33 17.55 -9.61
N PHE A 232 -1.19 18.13 -9.96
CA PHE A 232 -1.01 19.58 -10.12
C PHE A 232 -1.24 20.03 -11.56
N ASN A 233 -1.72 21.26 -11.73
CA ASN A 233 -1.63 22.02 -12.99
C ASN A 233 -0.28 22.77 -13.10
N ASP A 234 -0.07 23.46 -14.22
CA ASP A 234 1.15 24.28 -14.47
C ASP A 234 1.37 25.42 -13.45
N ALA A 235 0.31 25.85 -12.75
CA ALA A 235 0.39 26.86 -11.71
C ALA A 235 0.80 26.29 -10.34
N GLY A 236 1.00 24.97 -10.23
CA GLY A 236 1.29 24.29 -8.97
C GLY A 236 0.06 24.16 -8.06
N GLU A 237 -1.15 24.28 -8.60
CA GLU A 237 -2.40 24.09 -7.87
C GLU A 237 -2.91 22.67 -8.05
N VAL A 238 -3.40 22.07 -6.98
CA VAL A 238 -3.96 20.71 -7.03
C VAL A 238 -5.32 20.75 -7.74
N ILE A 239 -5.43 20.06 -8.87
CA ILE A 239 -6.69 19.90 -9.65
C ILE A 239 -7.30 18.51 -9.49
N GLY A 240 -6.56 17.55 -8.94
CA GLY A 240 -7.06 16.21 -8.66
C GLY A 240 -6.21 15.45 -7.65
N ILE A 241 -6.68 14.26 -7.29
CA ILE A 241 -6.06 13.36 -6.32
C ILE A 241 -5.86 12.01 -6.99
N ASN A 242 -4.61 11.61 -7.17
CA ASN A 242 -4.21 10.35 -7.81
C ASN A 242 -4.86 9.17 -7.06
N THR A 243 -5.50 8.22 -7.75
CA THR A 243 -6.20 7.11 -7.07
C THR A 243 -5.87 5.73 -7.65
N PHE A 244 -6.27 5.43 -8.90
CA PHE A 244 -6.16 4.10 -9.48
C PHE A 244 -5.71 4.14 -10.95
N GLY A 245 -5.04 3.08 -11.39
CA GLY A 245 -4.83 2.75 -12.79
C GLY A 245 -5.80 1.67 -13.26
N MET A 246 -6.00 1.54 -14.58
CA MET A 246 -6.66 0.37 -15.15
C MET A 246 -5.73 -0.84 -15.13
N VAL A 247 -6.29 -2.03 -14.86
CA VAL A 247 -5.56 -3.30 -14.84
C VAL A 247 -6.24 -4.27 -15.80
N ASP A 248 -5.48 -5.00 -16.60
CA ASP A 248 -5.95 -6.12 -17.44
C ASP A 248 -5.26 -7.45 -17.10
N GLU A 249 -5.54 -8.51 -17.87
CA GLU A 249 -4.93 -9.84 -17.66
C GLU A 249 -3.39 -9.85 -17.75
N GLY A 250 -2.79 -8.79 -18.31
CA GLY A 250 -1.34 -8.58 -18.42
C GLY A 250 -0.73 -7.62 -17.39
N GLY A 251 -1.54 -7.00 -16.52
CA GLY A 251 -1.10 -6.07 -15.48
C GLY A 251 -1.65 -4.65 -15.66
N ASP A 252 -0.97 -3.66 -15.07
CA ASP A 252 -1.36 -2.25 -15.19
C ASP A 252 -1.32 -1.80 -16.65
N ILE A 253 -2.38 -1.13 -17.09
CA ILE A 253 -2.45 -0.57 -18.42
C ILE A 253 -1.83 0.82 -18.42
N SER A 254 -0.59 0.89 -18.92
CA SER A 254 0.17 2.12 -19.03
C SER A 254 -0.62 3.24 -19.73
N GLY A 255 -0.56 4.45 -19.17
CA GLY A 255 -1.23 5.65 -19.69
C GLY A 255 -2.73 5.74 -19.43
N MET A 256 -3.31 4.81 -18.65
CA MET A 256 -4.72 4.86 -18.24
C MET A 256 -4.89 4.97 -16.74
N ASN A 257 -4.51 6.15 -16.23
CA ASN A 257 -4.58 6.48 -14.82
C ASN A 257 -5.72 7.46 -14.53
N PHE A 258 -6.21 7.43 -13.29
CA PHE A 258 -7.36 8.21 -12.85
C PHE A 258 -7.07 9.01 -11.59
N ALA A 259 -7.63 10.21 -11.53
CA ALA A 259 -7.60 11.10 -10.40
C ALA A 259 -9.03 11.57 -10.03
N ILE A 260 -9.28 11.71 -8.73
CA ILE A 260 -10.53 12.26 -8.21
C ILE A 260 -10.45 13.79 -8.36
N PRO A 261 -11.45 14.47 -8.93
CA PRO A 261 -11.40 15.92 -9.08
C PRO A 261 -11.35 16.65 -7.72
N ILE A 262 -10.57 17.72 -7.63
CA ILE A 262 -10.31 18.39 -6.34
C ILE A 262 -11.57 18.97 -5.68
N SER A 263 -12.60 19.30 -6.46
CA SER A 263 -13.91 19.72 -5.94
C SER A 263 -14.52 18.72 -4.95
N ILE A 264 -14.25 17.42 -5.10
CA ILE A 264 -14.71 16.40 -4.16
C ILE A 264 -14.01 16.53 -2.81
N ALA A 265 -12.69 16.78 -2.78
CA ALA A 265 -11.99 17.04 -1.53
C ALA A 265 -12.45 18.36 -0.88
N LYS A 266 -12.73 19.39 -1.69
CA LYS A 266 -13.29 20.66 -1.19
C LYS A 266 -14.66 20.45 -0.53
N GLU A 267 -15.52 19.59 -1.09
CA GLU A 267 -16.80 19.19 -0.47
C GLU A 267 -16.57 18.56 0.91
N PHE A 268 -15.65 17.60 1.02
CA PHE A 268 -15.35 16.91 2.27
C PHE A 268 -14.79 17.84 3.35
N LEU A 269 -13.89 18.76 2.96
CA LEU A 269 -13.34 19.79 3.85
C LEU A 269 -14.44 20.74 4.35
N ASN A 270 -15.35 21.15 3.45
CA ASN A 270 -16.48 22.02 3.80
C ASN A 270 -17.46 21.35 4.77
N GLU A 271 -17.73 20.04 4.63
CA GLU A 271 -18.60 19.30 5.55
C GLU A 271 -18.11 19.34 7.00
N ILE A 272 -16.80 19.42 7.20
CA ILE A 272 -16.18 19.53 8.53
C ILE A 272 -15.72 20.96 8.87
N ASN A 273 -16.16 21.95 8.10
CA ASN A 273 -15.86 23.38 8.28
C ASN A 273 -14.36 23.72 8.26
N VAL A 274 -13.59 23.01 7.44
CA VAL A 274 -12.16 23.28 7.22
C VAL A 274 -12.01 24.08 5.95
N ASN A 275 -11.36 25.24 6.04
CA ASN A 275 -11.05 26.07 4.89
C ASN A 275 -9.55 26.00 4.58
N PRO A 276 -9.14 25.44 3.44
CA PRO A 276 -7.76 25.44 2.99
C PRO A 276 -7.16 26.85 2.96
N SER A 277 -5.90 26.97 3.34
CA SER A 277 -5.21 28.25 3.32
C SER A 277 -3.71 28.05 3.19
N GLU A 278 -3.06 28.95 2.45
CA GLU A 278 -1.60 28.98 2.35
C GLU A 278 -0.96 29.30 3.71
N SER A 279 0.08 28.56 4.08
CA SER A 279 0.89 28.84 5.27
C SER A 279 1.94 29.91 5.04
N LYS A 280 2.42 30.50 6.14
CA LYS A 280 3.54 31.44 6.08
C LYS A 280 4.79 30.75 5.54
N PHE A 281 5.03 29.49 5.92
CA PHE A 281 6.07 28.65 5.35
C PHE A 281 6.02 28.65 3.82
N THR A 282 4.87 28.29 3.24
CA THR A 282 4.72 28.21 1.79
C THR A 282 4.90 29.58 1.13
N SER A 283 4.30 30.64 1.69
CA SER A 283 4.42 31.99 1.11
C SER A 283 5.86 32.52 1.16
N ASP A 284 6.57 32.27 2.26
CA ASP A 284 7.98 32.67 2.40
C ASP A 284 8.86 31.85 1.45
N PHE A 285 8.61 30.55 1.32
CA PHE A 285 9.38 29.69 0.42
C PHE A 285 9.22 30.10 -1.05
N LYS A 286 7.98 30.37 -1.49
CA LYS A 286 7.71 30.91 -2.84
C LYS A 286 8.48 32.21 -3.09
N ARG A 287 8.43 33.14 -2.13
CA ARG A 287 9.18 34.40 -2.21
C ARG A 287 10.69 34.18 -2.23
N ALA A 288 11.21 33.23 -1.48
CA ALA A 288 12.64 32.90 -1.48
C ALA A 288 13.08 32.34 -2.84
N LEU A 289 12.25 31.50 -3.45
CA LEU A 289 12.47 30.96 -4.79
C LEU A 289 12.42 32.07 -5.85
N ASP A 290 11.48 33.00 -5.76
CA ASP A 290 11.41 34.16 -6.66
C ASP A 290 12.67 35.03 -6.56
N LEU A 291 13.14 35.32 -5.34
CA LEU A 291 14.38 36.06 -5.10
C LEU A 291 15.58 35.33 -5.70
N TYR A 292 15.68 34.02 -5.49
CA TYR A 292 16.73 33.19 -6.09
C TYR A 292 16.70 33.25 -7.62
N ASN A 293 15.54 33.06 -8.23
CA ASN A 293 15.36 33.08 -9.69
C ASN A 293 15.67 34.47 -10.30
N ASN A 294 15.47 35.55 -9.54
CA ASN A 294 15.79 36.91 -9.95
C ASN A 294 17.27 37.31 -9.71
N GLY A 295 18.06 36.45 -9.06
CA GLY A 295 19.46 36.69 -8.73
C GLY A 295 19.70 37.43 -7.40
N ASP A 296 18.65 37.68 -6.62
CA ASP A 296 18.70 38.32 -5.30
C ASP A 296 19.06 37.29 -4.20
N TYR A 297 20.22 36.63 -4.37
CA TYR A 297 20.59 35.46 -3.57
C TYR A 297 20.70 35.74 -2.06
N ASN A 298 21.20 36.91 -1.65
CA ASN A 298 21.34 37.24 -0.22
C ASN A 298 19.99 37.35 0.49
N ASP A 299 19.01 37.97 -0.16
CA ASP A 299 17.65 38.11 0.38
C ASP A 299 16.94 36.74 0.41
N SER A 300 17.18 35.91 -0.61
CA SER A 300 16.72 34.51 -0.64
C SER A 300 17.29 33.71 0.54
N ILE A 301 18.61 33.79 0.77
CA ILE A 301 19.30 33.13 1.89
C ILE A 301 18.73 33.57 3.25
N GLU A 302 18.48 34.87 3.43
CA GLU A 302 17.89 35.39 4.67
C GLU A 302 16.52 34.78 4.93
N LEU A 303 15.67 34.74 3.90
CA LEU A 303 14.33 34.19 4.02
C LEU A 303 14.35 32.68 4.28
N LEU A 304 15.21 31.92 3.60
CA LEU A 304 15.38 30.47 3.80
C LEU A 304 15.92 30.13 5.19
N ARG A 305 16.82 30.94 5.75
CA ARG A 305 17.26 30.80 7.14
C ARG A 305 16.10 30.99 8.10
N ASN A 306 15.29 32.04 7.92
CA ASN A 306 14.12 32.28 8.77
C ASN A 306 13.09 31.14 8.69
N ILE A 307 12.87 30.57 7.49
CA ILE A 307 12.02 29.39 7.31
C ILE A 307 12.61 28.22 8.11
N ASN A 308 13.89 27.91 7.93
CA ASN A 308 14.52 26.79 8.63
C ASN A 308 14.59 26.97 10.16
N ASP A 309 14.72 28.20 10.65
CA ASP A 309 14.74 28.48 12.08
C ASP A 309 13.36 28.31 12.73
N SER A 310 12.29 28.64 11.99
CA SER A 310 10.91 28.49 12.47
C SER A 310 10.35 27.09 12.27
N ASN A 311 10.74 26.44 11.18
CA ASN A 311 10.24 25.16 10.70
C ASN A 311 11.43 24.33 10.16
N PRO A 312 12.26 23.76 11.05
CA PRO A 312 13.47 23.05 10.63
C PRO A 312 13.17 21.74 9.90
N GLY A 313 14.17 21.31 9.12
CA GLY A 313 14.33 19.93 8.64
C GLY A 313 13.74 19.60 7.28
N PHE A 314 13.16 20.56 6.56
CA PHE A 314 12.69 20.36 5.19
C PHE A 314 13.84 20.31 4.18
N PRO A 315 14.07 19.18 3.47
CA PRO A 315 15.17 19.04 2.50
C PRO A 315 15.18 20.13 1.43
N VAL A 316 14.01 20.45 0.87
CA VAL A 316 13.86 21.49 -0.16
C VAL A 316 14.32 22.88 0.29
N VAL A 317 14.22 23.18 1.58
CA VAL A 317 14.74 24.45 2.15
C VAL A 317 16.25 24.40 2.25
N GLN A 318 16.81 23.26 2.65
CA GLN A 318 18.26 23.08 2.77
C GLN A 318 18.95 23.08 1.41
N GLU A 319 18.36 22.42 0.42
CA GLU A 319 18.85 22.39 -0.96
C GLU A 319 18.89 23.79 -1.56
N LEU A 320 17.75 24.50 -1.56
CA LEU A 320 17.70 25.86 -2.10
C LEU A 320 18.60 26.83 -1.32
N LEU A 321 18.78 26.64 -0.01
CA LEU A 321 19.71 27.42 0.80
C LEU A 321 21.18 27.16 0.41
N ALA A 322 21.53 25.92 0.06
CA ALA A 322 22.86 25.57 -0.43
C ALA A 322 23.11 26.18 -1.81
N ASP A 323 22.17 26.02 -2.74
CA ASP A 323 22.23 26.58 -4.10
C ASP A 323 22.33 28.09 -4.08
N ALA A 324 21.53 28.76 -3.24
CA ALA A 324 21.57 30.22 -3.12
C ALA A 324 22.92 30.72 -2.59
N ARG A 325 23.55 29.99 -1.64
CA ARG A 325 24.89 30.35 -1.14
C ARG A 325 25.95 30.18 -2.20
N GLU A 326 25.95 29.06 -2.91
CA GLU A 326 26.88 28.83 -4.02
C GLU A 326 26.73 29.92 -5.10
N ALA A 327 25.49 30.25 -5.47
CA ALA A 327 25.20 31.30 -6.44
C ALA A 327 25.62 32.70 -5.96
N ALA A 328 25.46 33.02 -4.67
CA ALA A 328 25.92 34.26 -4.07
C ALA A 328 27.46 34.38 -4.05
N ASP A 329 28.15 33.29 -3.71
CA ASP A 329 29.62 33.24 -3.70
C ASP A 329 30.20 33.34 -5.12
N ALA A 330 29.51 32.77 -6.11
CA ALA A 330 29.86 32.91 -7.54
C ALA A 330 29.56 34.31 -8.11
N ASN A 331 28.60 35.03 -7.53
CA ASN A 331 28.18 36.38 -7.94
C ASN A 331 28.27 37.35 -6.77
N PRO A 332 29.49 37.65 -6.26
CA PRO A 332 29.64 38.54 -5.13
C PRO A 332 29.10 39.92 -5.51
N THR A 333 27.95 40.28 -4.94
CA THR A 333 27.44 41.65 -5.02
C THR A 333 28.54 42.57 -4.52
N VAL A 334 29.05 43.44 -5.39
CA VAL A 334 30.01 44.47 -5.01
C VAL A 334 29.28 45.38 -4.02
N ALA A 335 29.50 45.14 -2.73
CA ALA A 335 29.06 46.06 -1.70
C ALA A 335 29.59 47.46 -2.06
N PRO A 336 28.78 48.54 -1.92
CA PRO A 336 29.33 49.88 -2.07
C PRO A 336 30.51 49.99 -1.12
N THR A 337 31.66 50.37 -1.69
CA THR A 337 32.97 50.40 -1.03
C THR A 337 32.84 51.17 0.30
N GLN A 338 32.72 50.44 1.41
CA GLN A 338 32.95 51.05 2.71
C GLN A 338 34.44 51.35 2.79
N ALA A 339 34.77 52.61 3.09
CA ALA A 339 36.13 53.09 3.21
C ALA A 339 36.96 52.20 4.16
N PRO A 340 38.28 52.04 3.93
CA PRO A 340 39.09 51.11 4.71
C PRO A 340 39.07 51.47 6.19
N VAL A 341 38.58 50.55 7.03
CA VAL A 341 38.75 50.59 8.47
C VAL A 341 40.13 50.01 8.78
N GLU A 342 40.93 50.74 9.55
CA GLU A 342 42.27 50.34 9.99
C GLU A 342 42.26 49.00 10.76
N PRO A 343 43.33 48.20 10.67
CA PRO A 343 43.38 46.89 11.32
C PRO A 343 43.59 47.01 12.83
N GLY A 344 42.59 46.53 13.59
CA GLY A 344 42.73 46.20 15.00
C GLY A 344 43.34 44.80 15.19
N GLU A 345 44.12 44.69 16.27
CA GLU A 345 45.00 43.59 16.68
C GLU A 345 44.31 42.22 16.89
N PRO A 346 44.98 41.07 16.67
CA PRO A 346 44.31 39.77 16.68
C PRO A 346 44.13 39.24 18.09
N GLU A 347 42.87 38.93 18.45
CA GLU A 347 42.53 38.17 19.65
C GLU A 347 42.65 36.67 19.36
N LYS A 348 43.42 35.98 20.20
CA LYS A 348 43.62 34.53 20.16
C LYS A 348 42.52 33.85 20.95
N THR A 349 41.85 32.87 20.36
CA THR A 349 41.14 31.84 21.12
C THR A 349 41.25 30.47 20.46
N ASP A 350 42.09 29.67 21.11
CA ASP A 350 42.23 28.22 21.20
C ASP A 350 41.13 27.32 20.59
N VAL A 351 41.59 26.40 19.74
CA VAL A 351 40.88 25.21 19.27
C VAL A 351 41.10 24.07 20.26
N PRO A 352 40.06 23.42 20.81
CA PRO A 352 40.23 22.14 21.48
C PRO A 352 40.16 20.98 20.48
N LEU A 353 41.16 20.11 20.57
CA LEU A 353 41.26 18.80 19.91
C LEU A 353 40.17 17.84 20.41
N VAL A 354 39.50 17.17 19.47
CA VAL A 354 38.60 16.03 19.72
C VAL A 354 39.44 14.75 19.93
N PRO A 355 39.24 13.96 21.00
CA PRO A 355 39.76 12.60 21.07
C PRO A 355 38.74 11.61 20.50
N GLY A 356 39.25 10.64 19.74
CA GLY A 356 38.48 9.49 19.28
C GLY A 356 38.29 8.42 20.36
N SER A 357 37.22 7.65 20.21
CA SER A 357 36.96 6.33 20.82
C SER A 357 35.92 5.64 19.91
N THR A 358 36.29 4.65 19.11
CA THR A 358 36.15 3.20 19.37
C THR A 358 34.74 2.75 19.70
N ASP A 359 34.16 2.06 18.72
CA ASP A 359 33.31 0.86 18.77
C ASP A 359 32.46 0.63 20.02
N ASP A 360 31.15 0.61 19.82
CA ASP A 360 30.27 -0.37 20.46
C ASP A 360 29.06 -0.66 19.56
N GLU A 361 28.83 -1.95 19.35
CA GLU A 361 27.65 -2.54 18.71
C GLU A 361 26.37 -2.04 19.36
N ASN A 362 25.35 -1.70 18.55
CA ASN A 362 23.98 -1.75 19.03
C ASN A 362 23.01 -2.24 17.96
N LYS A 363 22.30 -3.31 18.35
CA LYS A 363 21.19 -3.95 17.66
C LYS A 363 20.07 -2.94 17.44
N VAL A 364 19.72 -2.72 16.18
CA VAL A 364 18.58 -1.90 15.79
C VAL A 364 17.35 -2.79 15.58
N LEU A 365 16.24 -2.25 16.06
CA LEU A 365 14.88 -2.78 16.14
C LEU A 365 14.36 -3.36 14.82
N GLY A 366 13.75 -4.54 14.91
CA GLY A 366 13.28 -5.34 13.77
C GLY A 366 12.02 -4.79 13.10
N ILE A 367 12.10 -4.70 11.78
CA ILE A 367 11.00 -4.86 10.83
C ILE A 367 11.41 -6.11 10.03
N PRO A 368 10.67 -7.22 10.02
CA PRO A 368 11.06 -8.36 9.21
C PRO A 368 10.93 -7.98 7.73
N ALA A 369 12.02 -8.16 6.98
CA ALA A 369 12.02 -8.13 5.52
C ALA A 369 11.45 -9.46 5.04
N THR A 370 10.21 -9.46 4.57
CA THR A 370 9.61 -10.64 3.94
C THR A 370 9.35 -10.39 2.46
N VAL A 371 9.77 -11.41 1.70
CA VAL A 371 10.13 -11.40 0.29
C VAL A 371 8.88 -11.46 -0.58
N PHE A 372 8.71 -10.51 -1.51
CA PHE A 372 7.75 -10.68 -2.61
C PHE A 372 8.44 -11.30 -3.83
N TYR A 373 8.24 -12.59 -4.03
CA TYR A 373 8.31 -13.20 -5.36
C TYR A 373 7.14 -14.18 -5.51
N ILE A 374 6.20 -13.87 -6.41
CA ILE A 374 5.21 -14.85 -6.84
C ILE A 374 5.31 -14.99 -8.36
N GLY A 375 5.86 -16.14 -8.77
CA GLY A 375 5.65 -16.71 -10.09
C GLY A 375 4.16 -17.08 -10.23
N ALA A 376 3.51 -16.44 -11.18
CA ALA A 376 2.10 -16.63 -11.52
C ALA A 376 1.83 -18.09 -11.96
N GLY A 377 0.86 -18.75 -11.32
CA GLY A 377 0.22 -19.95 -11.88
C GLY A 377 -0.35 -20.92 -10.85
N VAL A 378 0.37 -21.21 -9.77
CA VAL A 378 -0.03 -22.25 -8.79
C VAL A 378 -0.55 -21.64 -7.48
N LEU A 379 -0.09 -20.44 -7.10
CA LEU A 379 -0.45 -19.78 -5.85
C LEU A 379 -1.92 -19.29 -5.79
N LEU A 380 -2.50 -18.90 -6.93
CA LEU A 380 -3.87 -18.36 -7.01
C LEU A 380 -4.94 -19.37 -6.60
N VAL A 381 -4.73 -20.66 -6.83
CA VAL A 381 -5.73 -21.70 -6.49
C VAL A 381 -5.75 -21.96 -4.98
N LEU A 382 -4.58 -21.93 -4.32
CA LEU A 382 -4.47 -22.15 -2.87
C LEU A 382 -4.94 -20.93 -2.07
N ILE A 383 -4.63 -19.71 -2.54
CA ILE A 383 -5.16 -18.47 -1.96
C ILE A 383 -6.69 -18.47 -2.05
N VAL A 384 -7.28 -18.87 -3.19
CA VAL A 384 -8.75 -18.96 -3.33
C VAL A 384 -9.36 -20.00 -2.39
N VAL A 385 -8.72 -21.16 -2.18
CA VAL A 385 -9.22 -22.18 -1.24
C VAL A 385 -9.14 -21.69 0.22
N VAL A 386 -8.03 -21.04 0.60
CA VAL A 386 -7.85 -20.43 1.93
C VAL A 386 -8.86 -19.30 2.14
N VAL A 387 -9.07 -18.43 1.14
CA VAL A 387 -10.08 -17.37 1.14
C VAL A 387 -11.49 -17.95 1.33
N VAL A 388 -11.84 -19.03 0.64
CA VAL A 388 -13.14 -19.70 0.79
C VAL A 388 -13.30 -20.33 2.19
N LEU A 389 -12.24 -20.91 2.76
CA LEU A 389 -12.27 -21.48 4.11
C LEU A 389 -12.40 -20.41 5.21
N LEU A 390 -11.71 -19.27 5.05
CA LEU A 390 -11.79 -18.16 5.99
C LEU A 390 -13.17 -17.46 5.95
N LEU A 391 -13.70 -17.20 4.75
CA LEU A 391 -15.02 -16.56 4.57
C LEU A 391 -16.20 -17.46 5.02
N THR A 392 -16.02 -18.78 5.03
CA THR A 392 -17.07 -19.71 5.49
C THR A 392 -17.13 -19.86 7.02
N ARG A 393 -16.07 -19.51 7.76
CA ARG A 393 -16.06 -19.57 9.24
C ARG A 393 -16.76 -18.41 9.92
N LYS A 394 -16.70 -17.17 9.39
CA LYS A 394 -17.46 -16.02 9.94
C LYS A 394 -18.97 -16.30 10.08
N LYS A 395 -19.50 -17.27 9.33
CA LYS A 395 -20.92 -17.67 9.38
C LYS A 395 -21.26 -18.72 10.45
N LYS A 396 -20.30 -19.33 11.13
CA LYS A 396 -20.57 -20.31 12.20
C LYS A 396 -20.47 -19.65 13.57
N PRO A 397 -21.54 -19.63 14.39
CA PRO A 397 -21.44 -19.26 15.80
C PRO A 397 -20.43 -20.16 16.50
N GLN A 398 -19.59 -19.60 17.37
CA GLN A 398 -18.63 -20.36 18.16
C GLN A 398 -19.34 -21.51 18.90
N GLU A 399 -19.00 -22.74 18.53
CA GLU A 399 -19.45 -23.94 19.21
C GLU A 399 -18.56 -24.14 20.44
N GLN A 400 -19.17 -24.25 21.62
CA GLN A 400 -18.46 -24.38 22.89
C GLN A 400 -17.51 -25.59 22.87
N VAL A 401 -16.24 -25.34 23.19
CA VAL A 401 -15.19 -26.36 23.29
C VAL A 401 -15.59 -27.39 24.37
N PRO A 402 -15.79 -28.68 24.03
CA PRO A 402 -16.01 -29.71 25.04
C PRO A 402 -14.72 -29.96 25.84
N PRO A 403 -14.81 -30.42 27.11
CA PRO A 403 -13.66 -30.56 27.99
C PRO A 403 -12.64 -31.59 27.46
N PRO A 404 -11.37 -31.51 27.90
CA PRO A 404 -10.26 -32.23 27.29
C PRO A 404 -10.44 -33.75 27.35
N TYR A 405 -10.23 -34.40 26.20
CA TYR A 405 -10.20 -35.86 26.05
C TYR A 405 -9.10 -36.46 26.93
N GLN A 406 -9.45 -37.45 27.76
CA GLN A 406 -8.46 -38.31 28.39
C GLN A 406 -7.85 -39.28 27.37
N GLN A 407 -6.53 -39.46 27.48
CA GLN A 407 -5.69 -40.26 26.58
C GLN A 407 -6.27 -41.66 26.32
N GLY A 408 -6.75 -41.88 25.09
CA GLY A 408 -7.00 -43.19 24.50
C GLY A 408 -6.06 -43.41 23.31
N ALA A 409 -5.58 -44.63 23.14
CA ALA A 409 -4.58 -45.04 22.15
C ALA A 409 -4.89 -44.55 20.71
N PRO A 410 -3.86 -44.29 19.88
CA PRO A 410 -4.04 -43.77 18.51
C PRO A 410 -4.90 -44.72 17.65
N PRO A 411 -5.71 -44.20 16.71
CA PRO A 411 -6.50 -45.03 15.82
C PRO A 411 -5.60 -45.89 14.94
N GLN A 412 -5.94 -47.18 14.82
CA GLN A 412 -5.25 -48.14 13.96
C GLN A 412 -5.55 -47.84 12.48
N PRO A 413 -4.57 -47.99 11.57
CA PRO A 413 -4.81 -47.86 10.13
C PRO A 413 -5.79 -48.95 9.62
N PRO A 414 -6.57 -48.67 8.56
CA PRO A 414 -7.46 -49.66 7.99
C PRO A 414 -6.69 -50.87 7.42
N PRO A 415 -7.26 -52.09 7.48
CA PRO A 415 -6.59 -53.29 7.00
C PRO A 415 -6.44 -53.29 5.47
N ALA A 416 -5.34 -53.89 5.01
CA ALA A 416 -4.98 -53.99 3.60
C ALA A 416 -5.95 -54.88 2.77
N SER A 417 -6.30 -54.34 1.60
CA SER A 417 -6.80 -54.98 0.38
C SER A 417 -8.17 -55.69 0.39
N GLN A 418 -9.14 -55.09 -0.30
CA GLN A 418 -9.99 -55.81 -1.24
C GLN A 418 -9.83 -55.19 -2.63
N GLN A 419 -9.59 -56.06 -3.61
CA GLN A 419 -9.30 -55.73 -5.00
C GLN A 419 -10.52 -55.06 -5.65
N TYR A 420 -10.34 -53.83 -6.16
CA TYR A 420 -11.24 -53.27 -7.16
C TYR A 420 -10.63 -53.53 -8.54
N THR A 421 -11.35 -54.27 -9.37
CA THR A 421 -11.05 -54.47 -10.78
C THR A 421 -11.17 -53.15 -11.54
N VAL A 422 -10.09 -52.76 -12.23
CA VAL A 422 -10.02 -51.60 -13.12
C VAL A 422 -10.77 -51.90 -14.42
N PRO A 423 -11.65 -51.02 -14.94
CA PRO A 423 -12.16 -51.15 -16.30
C PRO A 423 -11.06 -50.83 -17.31
N VAL A 424 -10.93 -51.69 -18.32
CA VAL A 424 -9.99 -51.56 -19.45
C VAL A 424 -10.27 -50.27 -20.25
N PRO A 425 -9.26 -49.46 -20.60
CA PRO A 425 -9.42 -48.33 -21.51
C PRO A 425 -9.50 -48.81 -22.98
N PRO A 426 -10.32 -48.19 -23.85
CA PRO A 426 -10.25 -48.48 -25.28
C PRO A 426 -8.99 -47.89 -25.93
N GLU A 427 -8.49 -48.63 -26.93
CA GLU A 427 -7.25 -48.43 -27.69
C GLU A 427 -7.12 -47.11 -28.45
N GLU A 428 -5.86 -46.77 -28.74
CA GLU A 428 -5.36 -45.67 -29.55
C GLU A 428 -6.06 -45.51 -30.92
N ILE A 429 -6.37 -44.26 -31.28
CA ILE A 429 -6.60 -43.87 -32.68
C ILE A 429 -5.53 -42.86 -33.09
N GLN A 430 -4.85 -43.18 -34.19
CA GLN A 430 -3.77 -42.42 -34.83
C GLN A 430 -4.23 -41.08 -35.43
N ALA A 431 -3.25 -40.18 -35.60
CA ALA A 431 -3.37 -38.86 -36.18
C ALA A 431 -3.92 -38.83 -37.63
N GLY A 432 -4.81 -37.88 -37.92
CA GLY A 432 -5.27 -37.55 -39.26
C GLY A 432 -6.16 -36.30 -39.34
N GLU A 433 -5.62 -35.27 -39.99
CA GLU A 433 -6.25 -34.18 -40.77
C GLU A 433 -7.09 -33.07 -40.11
N MET A 434 -6.69 -31.83 -40.42
CA MET A 434 -7.36 -30.55 -40.12
C MET A 434 -8.63 -30.35 -40.96
N VAL A 435 -9.72 -29.89 -40.30
CA VAL A 435 -10.92 -29.34 -40.95
C VAL A 435 -11.34 -28.06 -40.18
N PRO A 436 -11.71 -26.95 -40.87
CA PRO A 436 -11.96 -25.65 -40.23
C PRO A 436 -13.29 -25.60 -39.45
N PRO A 437 -13.47 -24.67 -38.51
CA PRO A 437 -14.68 -24.62 -37.68
C PRO A 437 -15.89 -24.11 -38.45
N ALA A 438 -17.04 -24.77 -38.22
CA ALA A 438 -18.38 -24.32 -38.65
C ALA A 438 -19.00 -23.38 -37.59
N PRO A 439 -19.98 -22.53 -37.96
CA PRO A 439 -20.29 -21.31 -37.22
C PRO A 439 -21.21 -21.52 -36.01
N ILE A 440 -21.06 -20.61 -35.04
CA ILE A 440 -21.80 -20.51 -33.79
C ILE A 440 -23.30 -20.30 -34.07
N GLN A 441 -24.15 -21.21 -33.59
CA GLN A 441 -25.59 -20.99 -33.51
C GLN A 441 -25.95 -20.30 -32.20
N GLN A 442 -26.59 -19.13 -32.31
CA GLN A 442 -27.27 -18.44 -31.22
C GLN A 442 -28.40 -19.32 -30.67
N VAL A 443 -28.48 -19.48 -29.35
CA VAL A 443 -29.70 -19.93 -28.67
C VAL A 443 -30.08 -18.88 -27.64
N SER A 444 -31.06 -18.06 -28.02
CA SER A 444 -31.87 -17.26 -27.12
C SER A 444 -32.92 -18.14 -26.45
N GLU A 445 -32.82 -18.38 -25.14
CA GLU A 445 -33.98 -18.71 -24.32
C GLU A 445 -33.86 -17.99 -22.97
N ARG A 446 -34.88 -17.20 -22.61
CA ARG A 446 -34.95 -16.43 -21.37
C ARG A 446 -34.93 -17.40 -20.17
N THR A 447 -33.84 -17.39 -19.42
CA THR A 447 -33.69 -18.10 -18.14
C THR A 447 -34.55 -17.44 -17.06
N LYS A 448 -35.38 -18.22 -16.38
CA LYS A 448 -36.01 -17.83 -15.12
C LYS A 448 -35.00 -18.02 -13.99
N PHE A 449 -35.00 -17.12 -13.02
CA PHE A 449 -34.10 -17.18 -11.86
C PHE A 449 -34.89 -17.32 -10.56
N CYS A 450 -34.31 -17.98 -9.57
CA CYS A 450 -34.87 -18.11 -8.24
C CYS A 450 -34.84 -16.75 -7.53
N GLU A 451 -36.00 -16.27 -7.04
CA GLU A 451 -36.09 -14.97 -6.35
C GLU A 451 -35.30 -14.92 -5.03
N ASN A 452 -35.02 -16.08 -4.41
CA ASN A 452 -34.34 -16.15 -3.12
C ASN A 452 -32.81 -16.18 -3.25
N CYS A 453 -32.27 -16.88 -4.25
CA CYS A 453 -30.82 -17.07 -4.38
C CYS A 453 -30.24 -16.75 -5.77
N GLY A 454 -31.06 -16.33 -6.73
CA GLY A 454 -30.62 -15.95 -8.07
C GLY A 454 -30.23 -17.12 -8.98
N ALA A 455 -30.32 -18.37 -8.53
CA ALA A 455 -29.95 -19.54 -9.34
C ALA A 455 -30.88 -19.73 -10.55
N GLY A 456 -30.32 -20.18 -11.68
CA GLY A 456 -31.08 -20.49 -12.90
C GLY A 456 -32.05 -21.65 -12.68
N LEU A 457 -33.32 -21.47 -13.04
CA LEU A 457 -34.38 -22.45 -12.92
C LEU A 457 -34.66 -23.13 -14.27
N SER A 458 -34.76 -24.46 -14.27
CA SER A 458 -35.34 -25.17 -15.42
C SER A 458 -36.83 -24.86 -15.53
N LYS A 459 -37.33 -24.87 -16.77
CA LYS A 459 -38.67 -24.37 -17.18
C LYS A 459 -39.84 -24.95 -16.36
N ASP A 460 -39.68 -26.14 -15.79
CA ASP A 460 -40.71 -26.89 -15.06
C ASP A 460 -40.32 -27.30 -13.62
N SER A 461 -39.26 -26.70 -13.06
CA SER A 461 -38.84 -26.99 -11.67
C SER A 461 -39.85 -26.42 -10.67
N GLN A 462 -40.35 -27.25 -9.74
CA GLN A 462 -41.24 -26.82 -8.64
C GLN A 462 -40.46 -26.34 -7.39
N PHE A 463 -39.19 -26.71 -7.30
CA PHE A 463 -38.28 -26.31 -6.21
C PHE A 463 -36.91 -25.93 -6.80
N CYS A 464 -36.28 -24.92 -6.22
CA CYS A 464 -34.90 -24.58 -6.53
C CYS A 464 -33.97 -25.68 -6.01
N LYS A 465 -33.07 -26.20 -6.86
CA LYS A 465 -32.13 -27.27 -6.46
C LYS A 465 -31.05 -26.78 -5.49
N GLU A 466 -30.70 -25.50 -5.53
CA GLU A 466 -29.65 -24.90 -4.69
C GLU A 466 -30.15 -24.61 -3.27
N CYS A 467 -31.35 -24.05 -3.13
CA CYS A 467 -31.86 -23.58 -1.83
C CYS A 467 -33.18 -24.23 -1.38
N GLY A 468 -33.73 -25.18 -2.14
CA GLY A 468 -34.95 -25.92 -1.81
C GLY A 468 -36.25 -25.09 -1.83
N THR A 469 -36.19 -23.80 -2.22
CA THR A 469 -37.35 -22.89 -2.15
C THR A 469 -38.33 -23.19 -3.29
N PRO A 470 -39.66 -23.23 -3.04
CA PRO A 470 -40.67 -23.42 -4.08
C PRO A 470 -40.64 -22.31 -5.14
N THR A 471 -40.79 -22.67 -6.40
CA THR A 471 -40.63 -21.73 -7.54
C THR A 471 -41.93 -20.99 -7.91
N ASN A 472 -43.06 -21.31 -7.27
CA ASN A 472 -44.34 -20.64 -7.45
C ASN A 472 -45.01 -20.35 -6.09
N LYS A 473 -45.36 -19.08 -5.83
CA LYS A 473 -46.36 -18.71 -4.83
C LYS A 473 -47.76 -19.03 -5.38
N SER A 474 -48.54 -19.82 -4.64
CA SER A 474 -50.01 -19.73 -4.69
C SER A 474 -50.46 -18.80 -3.58
#